data_AF-A0A960JM79-F1
#
_entry.id   AF-A0A960JM79-F1
#
_cell.length_a   1.000
_cell.length_b   1.000
_cell.length_c   1.000
_cell.angle_alpha   90.00
_cell.angle_beta   90.00
_cell.angle_gamma   90.00
#
_symmetry.space_group_name_H-M   'P 1'
#
loop_
_entity.id
_entity.type
_entity.pdbx_description
1 polymer ?
#
loop_
_entity_poly.entity_id
_entity_poly.type
_entity_poly.pdbx_seq_one_letter_code
_entity_poly.pdbx_strand_id
1 'polypeptide(L)'
;VVPFSWRKGGPYQVAQHPQSGPYQLAHDNQVEVEVLKAVYGGGFCERNPEAEQHLDEAFKLLWQRATDEQTVSTIGDHLRKALMDTTSAAVGRDSHGEQKKPIGRLRRHLDGLDIPAREANVLQQLVELADAVLKLDHRLNHVRDEMDKDRPRVTWEEVRRAAFTTALTCYELDRLAERGQSEVAQ
;
A
#
# COMPACT_ATOMS: atom_id res chain seq x y z
N VAL A 1 -22.76 -10.41 14.11
CA VAL A 1 -21.59 -9.98 13.34
C VAL A 1 -21.60 -8.47 13.35
N VAL A 2 -20.71 -7.84 14.12
CA VAL A 2 -20.68 -6.37 14.27
C VAL A 2 -19.65 -5.83 13.27
N PRO A 3 -19.98 -4.83 12.44
CA PRO A 3 -19.01 -4.22 11.54
C PRO A 3 -18.07 -3.33 12.36
N PHE A 4 -16.76 -3.60 12.28
CA PHE A 4 -15.74 -2.74 12.89
C PHE A 4 -15.36 -1.64 11.88
N SER A 5 -15.31 -0.38 12.35
CA SER A 5 -14.95 0.78 11.53
C SER A 5 -13.89 1.61 12.28
N TRP A 6 -12.85 2.05 11.57
CA TRP A 6 -11.72 2.82 12.09
C TRP A 6 -11.89 4.35 11.99
N ARG A 7 -13.12 4.91 12.02
CA ARG A 7 -13.31 6.37 11.93
C ARG A 7 -13.34 7.06 13.31
N LYS A 8 -12.52 8.11 13.44
CA LYS A 8 -12.26 8.93 14.64
C LYS A 8 -13.48 9.66 15.19
N GLY A 9 -13.59 9.67 16.52
CA GLY A 9 -14.34 10.64 17.32
C GLY A 9 -14.21 10.37 18.82
N GLY A 10 -13.25 11.00 19.51
CA GLY A 10 -13.13 10.96 20.99
C GLY A 10 -11.70 11.11 21.52
N PRO A 11 -11.50 11.74 22.70
CA PRO A 11 -10.20 12.20 23.16
C PRO A 11 -9.30 11.03 23.54
N TYR A 12 -8.00 11.20 23.29
CA TYR A 12 -6.92 10.27 23.57
C TYR A 12 -7.09 9.45 24.87
N GLN A 13 -7.73 8.29 24.75
CA GLN A 13 -7.43 7.14 25.56
C GLN A 13 -6.74 6.16 24.63
N VAL A 14 -5.45 5.92 24.91
CA VAL A 14 -4.77 4.71 24.46
C VAL A 14 -5.69 3.57 24.89
N ALA A 15 -6.41 2.99 23.92
CA ALA A 15 -7.33 1.92 24.18
C ALA A 15 -6.55 0.86 24.95
N GLN A 16 -6.97 0.60 26.18
CA GLN A 16 -6.46 -0.52 26.95
C GLN A 16 -6.55 -1.75 26.05
N HIS A 17 -5.46 -2.51 26.02
CA HIS A 17 -5.39 -3.81 25.35
C HIS A 17 -6.73 -4.54 25.54
N PRO A 18 -7.46 -4.87 24.46
CA PRO A 18 -8.71 -5.57 24.62
C PRO A 18 -8.40 -6.95 25.21
N GLN A 19 -8.74 -7.14 26.48
CA GLN A 19 -8.88 -8.46 27.05
C GLN A 19 -9.98 -9.16 26.24
N SER A 20 -9.61 -10.27 25.59
CA SER A 20 -10.48 -11.26 24.92
C SER A 20 -11.26 -10.80 23.66
N GLY A 21 -10.60 -10.90 22.50
CA GLY A 21 -11.19 -10.96 21.15
C GLY A 21 -10.17 -11.61 20.18
N PRO A 22 -10.56 -12.26 19.07
CA PRO A 22 -9.72 -13.24 18.36
C PRO A 22 -8.53 -12.65 17.58
N TYR A 23 -8.27 -11.35 17.71
CA TYR A 23 -7.16 -10.66 17.07
C TYR A 23 -6.05 -10.40 18.09
N GLN A 24 -5.53 -11.47 18.67
CA GLN A 24 -4.12 -11.46 19.05
C GLN A 24 -3.35 -11.46 17.73
N LEU A 25 -3.03 -10.27 17.23
CA LEU A 25 -1.78 -10.10 16.48
C LEU A 25 -0.74 -10.80 17.34
N ALA A 26 -0.27 -11.96 16.88
CA ALA A 26 0.83 -12.65 17.55
C ALA A 26 1.88 -11.57 17.85
N HIS A 27 2.37 -11.55 19.09
CA HIS A 27 3.26 -10.54 19.65
C HIS A 27 4.63 -10.41 18.90
N ASP A 28 4.74 -10.92 17.67
CA ASP A 28 5.98 -11.36 17.05
C ASP A 28 6.37 -10.60 15.78
N ASN A 29 5.55 -9.68 15.24
CA ASN A 29 5.98 -8.89 14.07
C ASN A 29 5.76 -7.38 14.21
N GLN A 30 6.67 -6.75 14.96
CA GLN A 30 6.70 -5.31 15.22
C GLN A 30 6.63 -4.47 13.93
N VAL A 31 7.22 -4.95 12.83
CA VAL A 31 7.22 -4.24 11.54
C VAL A 31 5.82 -4.07 10.99
N GLU A 32 5.01 -5.13 11.01
CA GLU A 32 3.64 -5.10 10.50
C GLU A 32 2.75 -4.13 11.30
N VAL A 33 2.93 -4.10 12.62
CA VAL A 33 2.21 -3.17 13.49
C VAL A 33 2.56 -1.72 13.15
N GLU A 34 3.84 -1.42 12.97
CA GLU A 34 4.27 -0.06 12.64
C GLU A 34 3.82 0.37 11.23
N VAL A 35 3.80 -0.54 10.25
CA VAL A 35 3.24 -0.26 8.92
C VAL A 35 1.76 0.11 9.01
N LEU A 36 0.97 -0.66 9.75
CA LEU A 36 -0.45 -0.35 9.93
C LEU A 36 -0.66 0.97 10.66
N LYS A 37 0.15 1.28 11.68
CA LYS A 37 0.09 2.58 12.35
C LYS A 37 0.46 3.73 11.41
N ALA A 38 1.45 3.56 10.56
CA ALA A 38 1.86 4.59 9.60
C ALA A 38 0.72 4.91 8.61
N VAL A 39 0.12 3.87 8.02
CA VAL A 39 -0.97 3.99 7.05
C VAL A 39 -2.26 4.50 7.71
N TYR A 40 -2.70 3.90 8.83
CA TYR A 40 -4.00 4.22 9.45
C TYR A 40 -3.95 5.31 10.53
N GLY A 41 -2.75 5.71 10.96
CA GLY A 41 -2.55 6.74 11.99
C GLY A 41 -1.92 8.05 11.49
N GLY A 42 -1.17 8.02 10.36
CA GLY A 42 -0.24 9.07 9.95
C GLY A 42 -0.73 10.09 8.93
N GLY A 43 -2.01 10.46 8.92
CA GLY A 43 -2.59 11.42 7.95
C GLY A 43 -2.73 10.88 6.51
N PHE A 44 -2.10 9.75 6.19
CA PHE A 44 -2.18 9.06 4.91
C PHE A 44 -3.62 8.85 4.44
N CYS A 45 -4.51 8.33 5.31
CA CYS A 45 -5.92 8.07 4.99
C CYS A 45 -6.68 9.34 4.56
N GLU A 46 -6.35 10.49 5.14
CA GLU A 46 -7.02 11.75 4.84
C GLU A 46 -6.60 12.28 3.46
N ARG A 47 -5.34 12.02 3.06
CA ARG A 47 -4.80 12.42 1.75
C ARG A 47 -5.05 11.41 0.63
N ASN A 48 -5.17 10.13 0.97
CA ASN A 48 -5.30 9.03 0.01
C ASN A 48 -6.52 8.14 0.32
N PRO A 49 -7.75 8.69 0.33
CA PRO A 49 -8.93 7.93 0.75
C PRO A 49 -9.24 6.74 -0.17
N GLU A 50 -8.97 6.83 -1.48
CA GLU A 50 -9.17 5.71 -2.41
C GLU A 50 -8.15 4.59 -2.17
N ALA A 51 -6.89 4.93 -1.94
CA ALA A 51 -5.85 3.95 -1.64
C ALA A 51 -6.09 3.28 -0.28
N GLU A 52 -6.55 4.05 0.71
CA GLU A 52 -6.96 3.54 2.03
C GLU A 52 -8.07 2.50 1.91
N GLN A 53 -9.13 2.82 1.14
CA GLN A 53 -10.23 1.89 0.92
C GLN A 53 -9.73 0.57 0.32
N HIS A 54 -8.83 0.63 -0.66
CA HIS A 54 -8.27 -0.57 -1.27
C HIS A 54 -7.37 -1.36 -0.32
N LEU A 55 -6.54 -0.71 0.48
CA LEU A 55 -5.72 -1.38 1.49
C LEU A 55 -6.62 -2.04 2.56
N ASP A 56 -7.65 -1.35 3.04
CA ASP A 56 -8.59 -1.90 4.03
C ASP A 56 -9.31 -3.16 3.52
N GLU A 57 -9.79 -3.15 2.27
CA GLU A 57 -10.40 -4.34 1.66
C GLU A 57 -9.38 -5.49 1.49
N ALA A 58 -8.14 -5.20 1.09
CA ALA A 58 -7.08 -6.21 1.02
C ALA A 58 -6.77 -6.82 2.40
N PHE A 59 -6.62 -6.00 3.45
CA PHE A 59 -6.32 -6.47 4.80
C PHE A 59 -7.50 -7.21 5.44
N LYS A 60 -8.75 -6.80 5.16
CA LYS A 60 -9.94 -7.56 5.56
C LYS A 60 -9.92 -8.97 5.00
N LEU A 61 -9.57 -9.13 3.72
CA LEU A 61 -9.46 -10.44 3.09
C LEU A 61 -8.26 -11.24 3.62
N LEU A 62 -7.12 -10.59 3.84
CA LEU A 62 -5.91 -11.22 4.40
C LEU A 62 -6.14 -11.86 5.78
N TRP A 63 -7.06 -11.31 6.57
CA TRP A 63 -7.40 -11.84 7.91
C TRP A 63 -8.60 -12.78 7.94
N GLN A 64 -9.21 -13.06 6.78
CA GLN A 64 -10.23 -14.09 6.68
C GLN A 64 -9.61 -15.48 6.60
N ARG A 65 -10.45 -16.50 6.80
CA ARG A 65 -10.04 -17.91 6.68
C ARG A 65 -9.99 -18.40 5.23
N ALA A 66 -10.52 -17.64 4.28
CA ALA A 66 -10.51 -18.00 2.87
C ALA A 66 -9.11 -17.75 2.28
N THR A 67 -8.51 -18.77 1.67
CA THR A 67 -7.17 -18.71 1.07
C THR A 67 -7.17 -19.33 -0.34
N ASP A 68 -8.33 -19.35 -1.00
CA ASP A 68 -8.47 -19.83 -2.36
C ASP A 68 -7.95 -18.80 -3.38
N GLU A 69 -7.77 -19.23 -4.62
CA GLU A 69 -7.20 -18.41 -5.69
C GLU A 69 -8.00 -17.15 -6.02
N GLN A 70 -9.33 -17.19 -5.86
CA GLN A 70 -10.15 -16.00 -6.09
C GLN A 70 -9.86 -14.96 -5.01
N THR A 71 -9.73 -15.41 -3.76
CA THR A 71 -9.34 -14.52 -2.65
C THR A 71 -7.96 -13.92 -2.89
N VAL A 72 -6.96 -14.71 -3.30
CA VAL A 72 -5.61 -14.23 -3.62
C VAL A 72 -5.62 -13.21 -4.77
N SER A 73 -6.37 -13.49 -5.84
CA SER A 73 -6.54 -12.60 -6.98
C SER A 73 -7.16 -11.26 -6.56
N THR A 74 -8.24 -11.30 -5.77
CA THR A 74 -8.90 -10.10 -5.26
C THR A 74 -7.97 -9.26 -4.37
N ILE A 75 -7.17 -9.90 -3.50
CA ILE A 75 -6.16 -9.19 -2.71
C ILE A 75 -5.17 -8.47 -3.65
N GLY A 76 -4.61 -9.18 -4.63
CA GLY A 76 -3.66 -8.59 -5.60
C GLY A 76 -4.24 -7.42 -6.39
N ASP A 77 -5.53 -7.49 -6.76
CA ASP A 77 -6.22 -6.38 -7.42
C ASP A 77 -6.33 -5.14 -6.53
N HIS A 78 -6.73 -5.31 -5.27
CA HIS A 78 -6.80 -4.21 -4.31
C HIS A 78 -5.44 -3.57 -4.04
N LEU A 79 -4.39 -4.37 -3.81
CA LEU A 79 -3.04 -3.86 -3.58
C LEU A 79 -2.53 -3.05 -4.78
N ARG A 80 -2.75 -3.57 -5.99
CA ARG A 80 -2.37 -2.87 -7.24
C ARG A 80 -3.10 -1.54 -7.38
N LYS A 81 -4.41 -1.50 -7.09
CA LYS A 81 -5.21 -0.26 -7.16
C LYS A 81 -4.75 0.75 -6.12
N ALA A 82 -4.48 0.33 -4.89
CA ALA A 82 -3.94 1.20 -3.86
C ALA A 82 -2.64 1.88 -4.32
N LEU A 83 -1.71 1.13 -4.89
CA LEU A 83 -0.45 1.68 -5.40
C LEU A 83 -0.67 2.65 -6.58
N MET A 84 -1.62 2.36 -7.47
CA MET A 84 -2.00 3.26 -8.57
C MET A 84 -2.60 4.57 -8.07
N ASP A 85 -3.50 4.50 -7.09
CA ASP A 85 -4.15 5.66 -6.49
C ASP A 85 -3.15 6.53 -5.75
N THR A 86 -2.32 5.94 -4.87
CA THR A 86 -1.26 6.69 -4.18
C THR A 86 -0.28 7.32 -5.14
N THR A 87 0.14 6.62 -6.20
CA THR A 87 0.99 7.22 -7.23
C THR A 87 0.30 8.42 -7.88
N SER A 88 -1.01 8.32 -8.14
CA SER A 88 -1.77 9.39 -8.79
C SER A 88 -1.97 10.59 -7.88
N ALA A 89 -2.11 10.36 -6.57
CA ALA A 89 -2.11 11.40 -5.55
C ALA A 89 -0.75 12.09 -5.44
N ALA A 90 0.35 11.32 -5.52
CA ALA A 90 1.70 11.86 -5.35
C ALA A 90 2.20 12.67 -6.55
N VAL A 91 1.99 12.18 -7.77
CA VAL A 91 2.60 12.76 -8.98
C VAL A 91 1.60 13.10 -10.09
N GLY A 92 0.31 13.05 -9.78
CA GLY A 92 -0.76 13.34 -10.71
C GLY A 92 -1.13 12.16 -11.63
N ARG A 93 -2.19 12.38 -12.42
CA ARG A 93 -2.67 11.44 -13.44
C ARG A 93 -1.83 11.56 -14.72
N ASP A 94 -1.97 10.61 -15.65
CA ASP A 94 -1.27 10.74 -16.93
C ASP A 94 -1.87 11.87 -17.80
N SER A 95 -1.30 12.10 -18.98
CA SER A 95 -1.75 13.15 -19.92
C SER A 95 -3.19 12.99 -20.41
N HIS A 96 -3.83 11.85 -20.14
CA HIS A 96 -5.23 11.57 -20.47
C HIS A 96 -6.13 11.51 -19.22
N GLY A 97 -5.61 11.85 -18.04
CA GLY A 97 -6.35 11.73 -16.77
C GLY A 97 -6.45 10.30 -16.25
N GLU A 98 -5.73 9.36 -16.84
CA GLU A 98 -5.77 7.93 -16.47
C GLU A 98 -4.70 7.61 -15.41
N GLN A 99 -4.86 6.49 -14.71
CA GLN A 99 -3.91 6.01 -13.70
C GLN A 99 -2.80 5.08 -14.27
N LYS A 100 -2.63 5.08 -15.59
CA LYS A 100 -1.76 4.11 -16.27
C LYS A 100 -0.27 4.41 -16.08
N LYS A 101 0.53 3.35 -16.18
CA LYS A 101 2.01 3.39 -16.13
C LYS A 101 2.56 4.14 -14.89
N PRO A 102 2.18 3.72 -13.66
CA PRO A 102 2.55 4.44 -12.43
C PRO A 102 4.06 4.67 -12.32
N ILE A 103 4.87 3.64 -12.59
CA ILE A 103 6.35 3.73 -12.52
C ILE A 103 6.91 4.74 -13.51
N GLY A 104 6.40 4.79 -14.73
CA GLY A 104 6.82 5.76 -15.73
C GLY A 104 6.43 7.20 -15.40
N ARG A 105 5.40 7.41 -14.58
CA ARG A 105 5.05 8.73 -14.04
C ARG A 105 5.96 9.13 -12.90
N LEU A 106 6.22 8.20 -11.96
CA LEU A 106 7.15 8.44 -10.85
C LEU A 106 8.54 8.84 -11.36
N ARG A 107 9.10 8.09 -12.32
CA ARG A 107 10.41 8.41 -12.93
C ARG A 107 10.43 9.81 -13.54
N ARG A 108 9.44 10.14 -14.38
CA ARG A 108 9.34 11.46 -15.00
C ARG A 108 9.16 12.59 -13.99
N HIS A 109 8.46 12.34 -12.89
CA HIS A 109 8.32 13.32 -11.82
C HIS A 109 9.68 13.57 -11.16
N LEU A 110 10.41 12.51 -10.80
CA LEU A 110 11.76 12.63 -10.22
C LEU A 110 12.75 13.33 -11.15
N ASP A 111 12.72 13.01 -12.45
CA ASP A 111 13.58 13.66 -13.45
C ASP A 111 13.33 15.19 -13.56
N GLY A 112 12.15 15.65 -13.12
CA GLY A 112 11.76 17.07 -13.13
C GLY A 112 12.03 17.82 -11.81
N LEU A 113 12.51 17.14 -10.76
CA LEU A 113 12.81 17.76 -9.47
C LEU A 113 14.24 18.32 -9.45
N ASP A 114 14.42 19.54 -8.94
CA ASP A 114 15.74 20.14 -8.68
C ASP A 114 16.18 19.81 -7.25
N ILE A 115 16.66 18.58 -7.05
CA ILE A 115 17.02 18.05 -5.72
C ILE A 115 18.47 17.55 -5.68
N PRO A 116 19.13 17.55 -4.49
CA PRO A 116 20.49 17.03 -4.36
C PRO A 116 20.60 15.56 -4.78
N ALA A 117 21.74 15.20 -5.40
CA ALA A 117 21.98 13.85 -5.92
C ALA A 117 21.74 12.72 -4.90
N ARG A 118 22.06 12.95 -3.62
CA ARG A 118 21.80 11.98 -2.55
C ARG A 118 20.30 11.72 -2.36
N GLU A 119 19.49 12.77 -2.40
CA GLU A 119 18.03 12.65 -2.26
C GLU A 119 17.41 12.01 -3.50
N ALA A 120 17.86 12.43 -4.69
CA ALA A 120 17.46 11.78 -5.95
C ALA A 120 17.71 10.27 -5.93
N ASN A 121 18.87 9.83 -5.42
CA ASN A 121 19.17 8.40 -5.28
C ASN A 121 18.20 7.67 -4.35
N VAL A 122 17.81 8.26 -3.21
CA VAL A 122 16.84 7.65 -2.29
C VAL A 122 15.47 7.51 -2.95
N LEU A 123 15.01 8.56 -3.65
CA LEU A 123 13.73 8.53 -4.35
C LEU A 123 13.73 7.55 -5.53
N GLN A 124 14.84 7.44 -6.26
CA GLN A 124 15.01 6.43 -7.30
C GLN A 124 14.87 5.01 -6.75
N GLN A 125 15.43 4.72 -5.57
CA GLN A 125 15.27 3.44 -4.90
C GLN A 125 13.82 3.19 -4.45
N LEU A 126 13.08 4.23 -4.03
CA LEU A 126 11.65 4.11 -3.75
C LEU A 126 10.85 3.76 -5.01
N VAL A 127 11.21 4.31 -6.18
CA VAL A 127 10.57 3.97 -7.46
C VAL A 127 10.89 2.53 -7.88
N GLU A 128 12.11 2.06 -7.62
CA GLU A 128 12.48 0.66 -7.86
C GLU A 128 11.73 -0.30 -6.94
N LEU A 129 11.53 0.07 -5.67
CA LEU A 129 10.68 -0.67 -4.75
C LEU A 129 9.23 -0.71 -5.26
N ALA A 130 8.67 0.42 -5.69
CA ALA A 130 7.33 0.47 -6.24
C ALA A 130 7.16 -0.40 -7.50
N ASP A 131 8.17 -0.46 -8.38
CA ASP A 131 8.15 -1.35 -9.55
C ASP A 131 8.20 -2.82 -9.15
N ALA A 132 9.02 -3.19 -8.16
CA ALA A 132 9.08 -4.55 -7.64
C ALA A 132 7.74 -4.97 -7.00
N VAL A 133 7.16 -4.10 -6.17
CA VAL A 133 5.87 -4.32 -5.50
C VAL A 133 4.74 -4.46 -6.52
N LEU A 134 4.68 -3.58 -7.52
CA LEU A 134 3.66 -3.66 -8.56
C LEU A 134 3.69 -5.01 -9.31
N LYS A 135 4.88 -5.57 -9.54
CA LYS A 135 5.03 -6.90 -10.15
C LYS A 135 4.56 -8.02 -9.21
N LEU A 136 4.78 -7.89 -7.91
CA LEU A 136 4.25 -8.83 -6.91
C LEU A 136 2.72 -8.77 -6.89
N ASP A 137 2.13 -7.58 -6.80
CA ASP A 137 0.68 -7.39 -6.78
C ASP A 137 0.04 -7.90 -8.07
N HIS A 138 0.69 -7.67 -9.21
CA HIS A 138 0.25 -8.21 -10.51
C HIS A 138 0.29 -9.74 -10.53
N ARG A 139 1.35 -10.37 -10.00
CA ARG A 139 1.42 -11.84 -9.89
C ARG A 139 0.27 -12.38 -9.04
N LEU A 140 -0.08 -11.71 -7.94
CA LEU A 140 -1.21 -12.12 -7.09
C LEU A 140 -2.55 -11.98 -7.83
N ASN A 141 -2.77 -10.84 -8.48
CA ASN A 141 -4.00 -10.57 -9.24
C ASN A 141 -4.23 -11.63 -10.33
N HIS A 142 -3.16 -12.09 -10.98
CA HIS A 142 -3.19 -13.10 -12.03
C HIS A 142 -2.70 -14.48 -11.56
N VAL A 143 -2.96 -14.87 -10.31
CA VAL A 143 -2.42 -16.11 -9.73
C VAL A 143 -2.74 -17.37 -10.53
N ARG A 144 -3.95 -17.45 -11.13
CA ARG A 144 -4.34 -18.58 -12.01
C ARG A 144 -3.49 -18.64 -13.27
N ASP A 145 -3.39 -17.51 -13.98
CA ASP A 145 -2.60 -17.39 -15.20
C ASP A 145 -1.12 -17.70 -14.95
N GLU A 146 -0.60 -17.39 -13.76
CA GLU A 146 0.78 -17.70 -13.38
C GLU A 146 0.98 -19.17 -13.03
N MET A 147 0.00 -19.82 -12.39
CA MET A 147 0.01 -21.26 -12.13
C MET A 147 -0.05 -22.07 -13.43
N ASP A 148 -0.81 -21.60 -14.43
CA ASP A 148 -0.90 -22.21 -15.76
C ASP A 148 0.43 -22.13 -16.55
N LYS A 149 1.40 -21.31 -16.08
CA LYS A 149 2.75 -21.16 -16.65
C LYS A 149 3.81 -21.94 -15.84
N ASP A 150 3.41 -22.99 -15.11
CA ASP A 150 4.28 -23.81 -14.25
C ASP A 150 5.01 -23.02 -13.15
N ARG A 151 4.49 -21.85 -12.73
CA ARG A 151 5.07 -21.15 -11.57
C ARG A 151 4.68 -21.80 -10.25
N PRO A 152 5.54 -21.68 -9.21
CA PRO A 152 5.20 -22.12 -7.87
C PRO A 152 3.91 -21.48 -7.38
N ARG A 153 3.06 -22.31 -6.76
CA ARG A 153 1.83 -21.85 -6.11
C ARG A 153 2.16 -20.76 -5.09
N VAL A 154 1.38 -19.69 -5.11
CA VAL A 154 1.52 -18.60 -4.17
C VAL A 154 1.24 -19.10 -2.75
N THR A 155 2.15 -18.80 -1.83
CA THR A 155 1.96 -19.11 -0.41
C THR A 155 1.25 -17.97 0.31
N TRP A 156 0.56 -18.26 1.41
CA TRP A 156 -0.07 -17.19 2.20
C TRP A 156 0.94 -16.21 2.82
N GLU A 157 2.15 -16.67 3.11
CA GLU A 157 3.24 -15.80 3.54
C GLU A 157 3.64 -14.79 2.45
N GLU A 158 3.68 -15.22 1.18
CA GLU A 158 3.92 -14.31 0.06
C GLU A 158 2.79 -13.26 -0.06
N VAL A 159 1.53 -13.66 0.13
CA VAL A 159 0.38 -12.73 0.11
C VAL A 159 0.50 -11.71 1.25
N ARG A 160 0.80 -12.16 2.47
CA ARG A 160 1.02 -11.28 3.63
C ARG A 160 2.16 -10.31 3.36
N ARG A 161 3.30 -10.81 2.87
CA ARG A 161 4.47 -9.98 2.56
C ARG A 161 4.15 -8.93 1.51
N ALA A 162 3.43 -9.30 0.44
CA ALA A 162 2.99 -8.35 -0.58
C ALA A 162 2.13 -7.25 0.05
N ALA A 163 1.08 -7.62 0.80
CA ALA A 163 0.17 -6.64 1.41
C ALA A 163 0.90 -5.60 2.28
N PHE A 164 1.79 -6.04 3.16
CA PHE A 164 2.54 -5.11 4.03
C PHE A 164 3.58 -4.29 3.26
N THR A 165 4.24 -4.86 2.26
CA THR A 165 5.23 -4.13 1.46
C THR A 165 4.54 -3.08 0.59
N THR A 166 3.37 -3.39 0.04
CA THR A 166 2.53 -2.42 -0.70
C THR A 166 2.07 -1.30 0.21
N ALA A 167 1.55 -1.62 1.41
CA ALA A 167 1.14 -0.62 2.39
C ALA A 167 2.27 0.35 2.76
N LEU A 168 3.47 -0.17 3.06
CA LEU A 168 4.67 0.64 3.33
C LEU A 168 5.06 1.50 2.12
N THR A 169 5.02 0.93 0.92
CA THR A 169 5.38 1.65 -0.31
C THR A 169 4.40 2.79 -0.58
N CYS A 170 3.09 2.57 -0.39
CA CYS A 170 2.10 3.63 -0.48
C CYS A 170 2.38 4.74 0.54
N TYR A 171 2.68 4.39 1.79
CA TYR A 171 3.02 5.37 2.81
C TYR A 171 4.24 6.23 2.43
N GLU A 172 5.33 5.62 1.96
CA GLU A 172 6.53 6.37 1.56
C GLU A 172 6.32 7.22 0.28
N LEU A 173 5.46 6.76 -0.65
CA LEU A 173 5.07 7.56 -1.81
C LEU A 173 4.19 8.76 -1.45
N ASP A 174 3.32 8.64 -0.46
CA ASP A 174 2.56 9.77 0.07
C ASP A 174 3.48 10.84 0.68
N ARG A 175 4.54 10.42 1.38
CA ARG A 175 5.55 11.36 1.92
C ARG A 175 6.37 12.05 0.85
N LEU A 176 6.53 11.46 -0.33
CA LEU A 176 7.10 12.13 -1.50
C LEU A 176 6.20 13.31 -1.92
N ALA A 177 4.88 13.12 -1.93
CA ALA A 177 3.91 14.15 -2.30
C ALA A 177 3.96 15.37 -1.36
N GLU A 178 4.10 15.14 -0.06
CA GLU A 178 4.18 16.20 0.95
C GLU A 178 5.40 17.11 0.75
N ARG A 179 6.53 16.54 0.29
CA ARG A 179 7.76 17.31 0.04
C ARG A 179 7.60 18.25 -1.16
N GLY A 180 7.05 17.75 -2.27
CA GLY A 180 6.83 18.56 -3.47
C GLY A 180 5.87 19.73 -3.26
N GLN A 181 4.91 19.63 -2.33
CA GLN A 181 3.98 20.72 -2.01
C GLN A 181 4.57 21.78 -1.08
N SER A 182 5.54 21.40 -0.24
CA SER A 182 6.16 22.32 0.73
C SER A 182 7.12 23.33 0.08
N GLU A 183 7.70 22.99 -1.07
CA GLU A 183 8.62 23.87 -1.83
C GLU A 183 7.91 24.90 -2.71
N VAL A 184 6.66 24.66 -3.10
CA VAL A 184 5.85 25.61 -3.93
C VAL A 184 5.23 26.73 -3.09
N ALA A 185 5.21 26.58 -1.76
CA ALA A 185 4.62 27.54 -0.83
C ALA A 185 5.63 28.56 -0.24
N GLN A 186 6.87 28.60 -0.72
CA GLN A 186 7.92 29.55 -0.34
C GLN A 186 8.24 30.52 -1.49
#